data_AF-A0A8K1CWD1-F1
#
_entry.id   AF-A0A8K1CWD1-F1
#
_cell.length_a   1.000
_cell.length_b   1.000
_cell.length_c   1.000
_cell.angle_alpha   90.00
_cell.angle_beta   90.00
_cell.angle_gamma   90.00
#
_symmetry.space_group_name_H-M   'P 1'
#
loop_
_entity.id
_entity.type
_entity.pdbx_description
1 polymer ?
#
loop_
_entity_poly.entity_id
_entity_poly.type
_entity_poly.pdbx_seq_one_letter_code
_entity_poly.pdbx_strand_id
1 'polypeptide(L)'
;MASARLPHAATATGVSATVELSPTRDSPFPSPREDEAETRSTDTTDAASGGDGMQAHPNEPMWRRLLRLNFVQRCLSAIILAPLVTIFLWQSPAFATATVCTGLTSLCSYEYAWLAHRIQHRFRRQFSLILGDSREPVGEMEPSLAQEPRSPTSLRRLSHLSNTGRKDGEGAAQSTTPEPRDDVTPRSEAVIDQDFDDDEIFKHTAVTDIANRFFGGHEWIAAMITSAFVAAFFSMLFLFAIVRNFPDLKKTEFYEFRIFYTITTDYISALCACFTPNRRYAVLLLGQNTIFTLLTIYSTICPINQFTCSIDLEPVQLVLVTIGFLLVFRIFTSRDVADAASLFALDLLGFIYIIGTLSVLVAFVDDDKRALYRKLLIVLLYVTWASDSGAYVTGKLLVRWRYPYYHPLAAHLSKNKDYEGTLGAIIWGIAAMLVASNLLDVQGSVWIKILFTVLGVIVGRFGDLFESLLKRAANVKDSGTLIPGHGGVLDRIDALMFITLVFARYYSTVIGLE
;
A
#
# COMPACT_ATOMS: atom_id res chain seq x y z
N MET A 1 64.79 -16.61 -19.53
CA MET A 1 65.22 -17.98 -19.12
C MET A 1 64.22 -18.99 -19.69
N ALA A 2 64.64 -20.24 -19.93
CA ALA A 2 63.94 -21.40 -20.56
C ALA A 2 62.40 -21.31 -20.74
N SER A 3 61.76 -21.57 -21.89
CA SER A 3 61.96 -22.56 -22.99
C SER A 3 61.61 -24.02 -22.66
N ALA A 4 60.36 -24.43 -22.96
CA ALA A 4 59.94 -25.78 -23.38
C ALA A 4 58.49 -25.70 -23.97
N ARG A 5 58.32 -25.74 -25.29
CA ARG A 5 57.91 -26.89 -26.15
C ARG A 5 56.39 -27.18 -26.25
N LEU A 6 55.84 -26.91 -27.44
CA LEU A 6 54.59 -27.44 -28.02
C LEU A 6 54.77 -28.88 -28.57
N PRO A 7 53.68 -29.59 -28.89
CA PRO A 7 53.27 -29.80 -30.30
C PRO A 7 51.80 -29.34 -30.56
N HIS A 8 51.45 -28.74 -31.71
CA HIS A 8 51.03 -29.36 -33.00
C HIS A 8 49.78 -30.28 -32.91
N ALA A 9 48.78 -30.21 -33.82
CA ALA A 9 48.51 -29.32 -34.97
C ALA A 9 47.07 -29.49 -35.52
N ALA A 10 46.65 -28.59 -36.44
CA ALA A 10 45.54 -28.73 -37.41
C ALA A 10 44.10 -28.79 -36.81
N THR A 11 43.00 -28.26 -37.38
CA THR A 11 42.67 -27.50 -38.62
C THR A 11 41.27 -26.86 -38.42
N ALA A 12 40.73 -25.88 -39.16
CA ALA A 12 41.16 -25.18 -40.39
C ALA A 12 40.61 -23.72 -40.49
N THR A 13 41.07 -23.04 -41.54
CA THR A 13 40.57 -21.88 -42.32
C THR A 13 39.08 -21.90 -42.68
N GLY A 14 38.37 -20.81 -43.04
CA GLY A 14 38.65 -19.36 -43.20
C GLY A 14 37.35 -18.69 -43.73
N VAL A 15 36.89 -17.55 -43.20
CA VAL A 15 37.24 -16.14 -43.54
C VAL A 15 36.76 -15.65 -44.92
N SER A 16 35.78 -14.73 -44.91
CA SER A 16 35.48 -13.63 -45.86
C SER A 16 35.29 -13.89 -47.37
N ALA A 17 34.65 -13.03 -48.17
CA ALA A 17 33.62 -11.98 -48.01
C ALA A 17 33.33 -11.39 -49.42
N THR A 18 32.23 -10.62 -49.60
CA THR A 18 32.04 -9.59 -50.67
C THR A 18 32.02 -10.08 -52.16
N VAL A 19 31.37 -9.47 -53.17
CA VAL A 19 30.40 -8.34 -53.31
C VAL A 19 29.75 -8.37 -54.73
N GLU A 20 28.58 -7.74 -54.88
CA GLU A 20 28.01 -7.10 -56.11
C GLU A 20 27.20 -7.82 -57.24
N LEU A 21 26.33 -6.97 -57.83
CA LEU A 21 25.73 -6.90 -59.19
C LEU A 21 24.38 -7.59 -59.53
N SER A 22 23.33 -6.76 -59.55
CA SER A 22 22.04 -6.93 -60.30
C SER A 22 22.21 -6.57 -61.80
N PRO A 23 21.26 -6.78 -62.75
CA PRO A 23 20.01 -5.96 -62.82
C PRO A 23 18.76 -6.54 -63.57
N THR A 24 17.68 -5.73 -63.63
CA THR A 24 16.44 -5.85 -64.46
C THR A 24 15.42 -6.94 -64.06
N ARG A 25 14.09 -6.81 -64.22
CA ARG A 25 13.13 -5.73 -64.63
C ARG A 25 11.77 -6.12 -63.97
N ASP A 26 10.90 -5.25 -63.47
CA ASP A 26 9.97 -4.38 -64.23
C ASP A 26 9.27 -3.34 -63.30
N SER A 27 8.58 -2.38 -63.92
CA SER A 27 7.88 -1.22 -63.32
C SER A 27 6.63 -0.92 -64.19
N PRO A 28 5.57 -0.19 -63.76
CA PRO A 28 5.64 1.02 -62.94
C PRO A 28 4.51 1.28 -61.91
N PHE A 29 4.68 2.35 -61.13
CA PHE A 29 3.63 3.01 -60.35
C PHE A 29 2.54 3.65 -61.23
N PRO A 30 1.35 3.87 -60.64
CA PRO A 30 0.65 5.13 -60.83
C PRO A 30 0.37 5.86 -59.50
N SER A 31 0.33 7.18 -59.57
CA SER A 31 -0.33 8.07 -58.60
C SER A 31 -1.52 8.77 -59.28
N PRO A 32 -2.19 9.69 -58.57
CA PRO A 32 -3.50 9.48 -57.95
C PRO A 32 -4.69 9.62 -58.91
N ARG A 33 -5.87 9.16 -58.47
CA ARG A 33 -7.16 9.74 -58.87
C ARG A 33 -8.02 10.03 -57.64
N GLU A 34 -8.62 11.20 -57.68
CA GLU A 34 -9.67 11.66 -56.77
C GLU A 34 -11.00 10.95 -57.11
N ASP A 35 -12.05 11.31 -56.37
CA ASP A 35 -13.45 10.88 -56.51
C ASP A 35 -13.83 9.50 -55.94
N GLU A 36 -13.91 9.43 -54.60
CA GLU A 36 -15.24 9.41 -53.97
C GLU A 36 -15.19 10.06 -52.58
N ALA A 37 -16.10 11.00 -52.33
CA ALA A 37 -16.17 11.79 -51.09
C ALA A 37 -17.03 11.10 -50.02
N GLU A 38 -17.11 11.71 -48.83
CA GLU A 38 -18.00 11.34 -47.72
C GLU A 38 -17.77 9.95 -47.09
N THR A 39 -16.83 9.86 -46.14
CA THR A 39 -17.18 9.87 -44.69
C THR A 39 -15.95 9.76 -43.78
N ARG A 40 -16.10 10.23 -42.53
CA ARG A 40 -15.20 9.97 -41.38
C ARG A 40 -13.79 10.59 -41.38
N SER A 41 -13.75 11.92 -41.28
CA SER A 41 -12.62 12.63 -40.66
C SER A 41 -12.86 12.85 -39.16
N THR A 42 -12.38 11.95 -38.30
CA THR A 42 -12.04 12.13 -36.87
C THR A 42 -11.55 10.78 -36.33
N ASP A 43 -10.26 10.67 -35.97
CA ASP A 43 -9.73 9.83 -34.87
C ASP A 43 -8.18 9.88 -34.84
N THR A 44 -7.62 11.06 -34.60
CA THR A 44 -6.20 11.24 -34.21
C THR A 44 -6.04 12.32 -33.14
N THR A 45 -6.84 12.27 -32.08
CA THR A 45 -6.73 13.16 -30.89
C THR A 45 -7.11 12.50 -29.56
N ASP A 46 -6.87 11.20 -29.37
CA ASP A 46 -7.21 10.47 -28.12
C ASP A 46 -6.01 9.84 -27.39
N ALA A 47 -4.91 10.59 -27.30
CA ALA A 47 -3.73 10.21 -26.50
C ALA A 47 -3.17 11.35 -25.63
N ALA A 48 -3.96 12.41 -25.38
CA ALA A 48 -3.52 13.61 -24.66
C ALA A 48 -4.59 14.20 -23.70
N SER A 49 -5.42 13.34 -23.09
CA SER A 49 -6.45 13.76 -22.14
C SER A 49 -6.76 12.66 -21.10
N GLY A 50 -5.96 12.63 -20.03
CA GLY A 50 -6.45 12.13 -18.74
C GLY A 50 -7.46 13.12 -18.15
N GLY A 51 -8.59 13.31 -18.83
CA GLY A 51 -9.60 14.30 -18.47
C GLY A 51 -10.36 13.88 -17.22
N ASP A 52 -10.55 14.82 -16.29
CA ASP A 52 -11.63 14.72 -15.32
C ASP A 52 -12.94 14.53 -16.10
N GLY A 53 -13.61 13.39 -15.89
CA GLY A 53 -14.92 13.08 -16.46
C GLY A 53 -16.00 13.98 -15.85
N MET A 54 -16.00 15.25 -16.24
CA MET A 54 -16.88 16.29 -15.73
C MET A 54 -18.32 16.07 -16.22
N GLN A 55 -19.06 15.19 -15.54
CA GLN A 55 -20.53 15.23 -15.56
C GLN A 55 -20.97 16.50 -14.80
N ALA A 56 -21.00 17.63 -15.51
CA ALA A 56 -21.36 18.91 -14.95
C ALA A 56 -22.87 18.96 -14.64
N HIS A 57 -23.25 18.79 -13.37
CA HIS A 57 -24.59 19.17 -12.94
C HIS A 57 -24.81 20.67 -13.25
N PRO A 58 -25.86 21.04 -14.01
CA PRO A 58 -25.98 22.38 -14.60
C PRO A 58 -26.15 23.49 -13.55
N ASN A 59 -26.72 23.17 -12.39
CA ASN A 59 -27.09 24.15 -11.36
C ASN A 59 -26.07 24.29 -10.22
N GLU A 60 -24.88 23.71 -10.34
CA GLU A 60 -23.93 23.71 -9.23
C GLU A 60 -23.04 24.98 -9.19
N PRO A 61 -22.99 25.72 -8.07
CA PRO A 61 -22.31 27.01 -8.00
C PRO A 61 -20.80 26.92 -8.24
N MET A 62 -20.23 27.98 -8.84
CA MET A 62 -18.85 28.05 -9.29
C MET A 62 -17.81 27.68 -8.22
N TRP A 63 -18.03 28.09 -6.97
CA TRP A 63 -17.16 27.74 -5.83
C TRP A 63 -17.12 26.24 -5.53
N ARG A 64 -18.21 25.49 -5.70
CA ARG A 64 -18.18 24.02 -5.57
C ARG A 64 -17.40 23.35 -6.70
N ARG A 65 -17.48 23.90 -7.91
CA ARG A 65 -16.66 23.43 -9.05
C ARG A 65 -15.17 23.69 -8.80
N LEU A 66 -14.81 24.86 -8.28
CA LEU A 66 -13.45 25.19 -7.84
C LEU A 66 -12.95 24.27 -6.71
N LEU A 67 -13.80 23.99 -5.71
CA LEU A 67 -13.49 23.11 -4.56
C LEU A 67 -13.37 21.62 -4.93
N ARG A 68 -13.78 21.21 -6.14
CA ARG A 68 -13.53 19.85 -6.68
C ARG A 68 -12.27 19.73 -7.50
N LEU A 69 -11.54 20.83 -7.77
CA LEU A 69 -10.25 20.72 -8.43
C LEU A 69 -9.24 20.08 -7.47
N ASN A 70 -8.69 18.94 -7.86
CA ASN A 70 -7.64 18.20 -7.13
C ASN A 70 -6.49 19.10 -6.64
N PHE A 71 -6.15 20.14 -7.40
CA PHE A 71 -5.15 21.15 -6.99
C PHE A 71 -5.61 22.01 -5.81
N VAL A 72 -6.84 22.56 -5.87
CA VAL A 72 -7.42 23.40 -4.82
C VAL A 72 -7.59 22.59 -3.54
N GLN A 73 -8.05 21.34 -3.65
CA GLN A 73 -8.18 20.42 -2.52
C GLN A 73 -6.84 20.14 -1.84
N ARG A 74 -5.77 19.88 -2.61
CA ARG A 74 -4.41 19.70 -2.09
C ARG A 74 -3.85 20.96 -1.42
N CYS A 75 -4.05 22.14 -2.01
CA CYS A 75 -3.63 23.41 -1.41
C CYS A 75 -4.38 23.71 -0.12
N LEU A 76 -5.71 23.52 -0.08
CA LEU A 76 -6.51 23.72 1.13
C LEU A 76 -6.13 22.73 2.24
N SER A 77 -5.94 21.45 1.92
CA SER A 77 -5.47 20.48 2.91
C SER A 77 -4.06 20.82 3.42
N ALA A 78 -3.14 21.26 2.55
CA ALA A 78 -1.82 21.69 2.99
C ALA A 78 -1.87 22.92 3.91
N ILE A 79 -2.66 23.94 3.56
CA ILE A 79 -2.82 25.18 4.34
C ILE A 79 -3.44 24.91 5.73
N ILE A 80 -4.28 23.88 5.88
CA ILE A 80 -4.92 23.54 7.17
C ILE A 80 -4.06 22.54 7.96
N LEU A 81 -3.61 21.46 7.31
CA LEU A 81 -2.91 20.36 7.97
C LEU A 81 -1.48 20.74 8.36
N ALA A 82 -0.74 21.48 7.53
CA ALA A 82 0.65 21.81 7.81
C ALA A 82 0.80 22.67 9.08
N PRO A 83 0.03 23.77 9.28
CA PRO A 83 0.05 24.51 10.54
C PRO A 83 -0.46 23.68 11.72
N LEU A 84 -1.53 22.89 11.56
CA LEU A 84 -2.10 22.08 12.63
C LEU A 84 -1.09 21.05 13.17
N VAL A 85 -0.45 20.29 12.27
CA VAL A 85 0.59 19.32 12.64
C VAL A 85 1.83 20.03 13.22
N THR A 86 2.22 21.17 12.66
CA THR A 86 3.33 21.98 13.20
C THR A 86 3.03 22.46 14.63
N ILE A 87 1.82 22.96 14.91
CA ILE A 87 1.39 23.40 16.25
C ILE A 87 1.38 22.22 17.22
N PHE A 88 0.88 21.04 16.79
CA PHE A 88 0.80 19.87 17.66
C PHE A 88 2.21 19.35 18.03
N LEU A 89 3.10 19.22 17.05
CA LEU A 89 4.52 18.92 17.27
C LEU A 89 5.24 20.01 18.09
N TRP A 90 4.77 21.27 18.01
CA TRP A 90 5.35 22.36 18.79
C TRP A 90 5.05 22.23 20.28
N GLN A 91 3.80 21.88 20.60
CA GLN A 91 3.30 21.74 21.96
C GLN A 91 3.95 20.58 22.71
N SER A 92 4.04 19.39 22.09
CA SER A 92 4.73 18.24 22.66
C SER A 92 5.23 17.28 21.57
N PRO A 93 6.54 17.20 21.28
CA PRO A 93 7.04 16.38 20.19
C PRO A 93 6.88 14.87 20.45
N ALA A 94 7.11 14.40 21.67
CA ALA A 94 7.03 12.98 22.02
C ALA A 94 5.58 12.48 21.98
N PHE A 95 4.67 13.14 22.71
CA PHE A 95 3.27 12.76 22.74
C PHE A 95 2.56 12.97 21.39
N ALA A 96 2.87 14.05 20.66
CA ALA A 96 2.29 14.25 19.32
C ALA A 96 2.77 13.19 18.33
N THR A 97 4.08 12.88 18.30
CA THR A 97 4.61 11.86 17.38
C THR A 97 4.07 10.48 17.69
N ALA A 98 4.04 10.09 18.97
CA ALA A 98 3.42 8.82 19.39
C ALA A 98 1.95 8.74 18.97
N THR A 99 1.14 9.76 19.30
CA THR A 99 -0.31 9.75 19.00
C THR A 99 -0.58 9.74 17.50
N VAL A 100 0.14 10.56 16.72
CA VAL A 100 -0.01 10.61 15.25
C VAL A 100 0.45 9.30 14.63
N CYS A 101 1.59 8.73 15.03
CA CYS A 101 2.11 7.51 14.41
C CYS A 101 1.26 6.28 14.75
N THR A 102 0.71 6.16 15.96
CA THR A 102 -0.24 5.06 16.29
C THR A 102 -1.57 5.21 15.56
N GLY A 103 -2.06 6.45 15.41
CA GLY A 103 -3.23 6.75 14.57
C GLY A 103 -3.01 6.40 13.09
N LEU A 104 -1.89 6.85 12.51
CA LEU A 104 -1.49 6.51 11.14
C LEU A 104 -1.30 5.00 10.96
N THR A 105 -0.66 4.32 11.92
CA THR A 105 -0.49 2.86 11.89
C THR A 105 -1.86 2.16 11.82
N SER A 106 -2.84 2.62 12.59
CA SER A 106 -4.19 2.07 12.58
C SER A 106 -4.88 2.25 11.22
N LEU A 107 -4.85 3.49 10.69
CA LEU A 107 -5.50 3.86 9.44
C LEU A 107 -4.86 3.17 8.22
N CYS A 108 -3.52 3.14 8.18
CA CYS A 108 -2.76 2.50 7.11
C CYS A 108 -2.87 0.96 7.17
N SER A 109 -2.89 0.36 8.37
CA SER A 109 -3.10 -1.09 8.50
C SER A 109 -4.52 -1.49 8.07
N TYR A 110 -5.51 -0.60 8.25
CA TYR A 110 -6.86 -0.79 7.74
C TYR A 110 -6.93 -0.76 6.21
N GLU A 111 -6.34 0.26 5.56
CA GLU A 111 -6.29 0.33 4.09
C GLU A 111 -5.48 -0.84 3.52
N TYR A 112 -4.36 -1.20 4.17
CA TYR A 112 -3.55 -2.34 3.77
C TYR A 112 -4.28 -3.68 3.95
N ALA A 113 -5.15 -3.85 4.96
CA ALA A 113 -5.95 -5.07 5.10
C ALA A 113 -6.90 -5.27 3.91
N TRP A 114 -7.55 -4.20 3.43
CA TRP A 114 -8.34 -4.23 2.20
C TRP A 114 -7.49 -4.53 0.96
N LEU A 115 -6.31 -3.92 0.86
CA LEU A 115 -5.38 -4.11 -0.24
C LEU A 115 -4.86 -5.56 -0.30
N ALA A 116 -4.40 -6.10 0.83
CA ALA A 116 -3.95 -7.47 0.98
C ALA A 116 -5.07 -8.49 0.69
N HIS A 117 -6.31 -8.20 1.12
CA HIS A 117 -7.45 -9.05 0.78
C HIS A 117 -7.72 -9.10 -0.72
N ARG A 118 -7.73 -7.95 -1.41
CA ARG A 118 -7.88 -7.88 -2.88
C ARG A 118 -6.75 -8.64 -3.60
N ILE A 119 -5.48 -8.43 -3.19
CA ILE A 119 -4.32 -9.15 -3.75
C ILE A 119 -4.48 -10.67 -3.58
N GLN A 120 -4.80 -11.14 -2.37
CA GLN A 120 -5.00 -12.57 -2.10
C GLN A 120 -6.12 -13.16 -2.96
N HIS A 121 -7.26 -12.48 -3.08
CA HIS A 121 -8.39 -12.95 -3.88
C HIS A 121 -8.02 -13.07 -5.36
N ARG A 122 -7.35 -12.04 -5.91
CA ARG A 122 -6.88 -12.04 -7.31
C ARG A 122 -5.87 -13.16 -7.56
N PHE A 123 -4.89 -13.34 -6.67
CA PHE A 123 -3.88 -14.40 -6.78
C PHE A 123 -4.53 -15.79 -6.78
N ARG A 124 -5.52 -16.02 -5.91
CA ARG A 124 -6.26 -17.29 -5.83
C ARG A 124 -7.08 -17.57 -7.10
N ARG A 125 -7.81 -16.58 -7.63
CA ARG A 125 -8.60 -16.72 -8.89
C ARG A 125 -7.69 -16.94 -10.10
N GLN A 126 -6.55 -16.25 -10.18
CA GLN A 126 -5.57 -16.51 -11.26
C GLN A 126 -4.96 -17.92 -11.14
N PHE A 127 -4.65 -18.39 -9.93
CA PHE A 127 -4.09 -19.71 -9.72
C PHE A 127 -5.08 -20.86 -10.02
N SER A 128 -6.37 -20.72 -9.67
CA SER A 128 -7.38 -21.73 -10.02
C SER A 128 -7.64 -21.82 -11.52
N LEU A 129 -7.64 -20.68 -12.23
CA LEU A 129 -7.74 -20.64 -13.69
C LEU A 129 -6.56 -21.35 -14.39
N ILE A 130 -5.33 -21.13 -13.92
CA ILE A 130 -4.12 -21.78 -14.45
C ILE A 130 -4.15 -23.30 -14.24
N LEU A 131 -4.66 -23.76 -13.08
CA LEU A 131 -4.79 -25.18 -12.78
C LEU A 131 -5.97 -25.87 -13.48
N GLY A 132 -6.84 -25.12 -14.17
CA GLY A 132 -8.03 -25.65 -14.84
C GLY A 132 -9.09 -26.23 -13.89
N ASP A 133 -8.96 -26.00 -12.57
CA ASP A 133 -9.90 -26.52 -11.59
C ASP A 133 -11.20 -25.71 -11.65
N SER A 134 -12.22 -26.28 -12.32
CA SER A 134 -13.54 -25.67 -12.52
C SER A 134 -14.41 -25.73 -11.26
N ARG A 135 -13.80 -25.54 -10.10
CA ARG A 135 -14.46 -25.36 -8.81
C ARG A 135 -14.64 -23.87 -8.58
N GLU A 136 -15.86 -23.39 -8.82
CA GLU A 136 -16.28 -22.07 -8.37
C GLU A 136 -15.97 -21.89 -6.87
N PRO A 137 -15.51 -20.71 -6.44
CA PRO A 137 -15.26 -20.46 -5.04
C PRO A 137 -16.60 -20.48 -4.29
N VAL A 138 -16.85 -21.55 -3.55
CA VAL A 138 -18.00 -21.65 -2.63
C VAL A 138 -17.94 -20.47 -1.66
N GLY A 139 -18.91 -19.56 -1.78
CA GLY A 139 -19.03 -18.38 -0.93
C GLY A 139 -19.06 -18.73 0.55
N GLU A 140 -18.59 -17.82 1.40
CA GLU A 140 -18.53 -18.03 2.84
C GLU A 140 -19.93 -18.12 3.45
N MET A 141 -20.45 -19.34 3.58
CA MET A 141 -21.57 -19.65 4.48
C MET A 141 -21.04 -20.55 5.60
N GLU A 142 -20.84 -19.97 6.79
CA GLU A 142 -20.61 -20.78 7.99
C GLU A 142 -21.81 -21.72 8.22
N PRO A 143 -21.58 -22.98 8.64
CA PRO A 143 -22.65 -23.91 8.90
C PRO A 143 -23.45 -23.45 10.12
N SER A 144 -24.66 -22.95 9.88
CA SER A 144 -25.62 -22.69 10.94
C SER A 144 -26.00 -24.03 11.61
N LEU A 145 -25.88 -24.09 12.94
CA LEU A 145 -26.40 -25.22 13.72
C LEU A 145 -27.93 -25.25 13.58
N ALA A 146 -28.43 -26.06 12.65
CA ALA A 146 -29.84 -26.42 12.53
C ALA A 146 -30.13 -27.72 13.29
N GLN A 147 -31.35 -27.83 13.82
CA GLN A 147 -31.72 -28.76 14.88
C GLN A 147 -32.03 -30.20 14.41
N GLU A 148 -32.14 -31.07 15.42
CA GLU A 148 -32.47 -32.49 15.39
C GLU A 148 -33.76 -32.90 14.62
N PRO A 149 -33.96 -34.22 14.35
CA PRO A 149 -34.63 -34.68 13.14
C PRO A 149 -36.15 -34.83 13.26
N ARG A 150 -36.81 -34.89 12.09
CA ARG A 150 -38.15 -35.49 11.95
C ARG A 150 -38.20 -36.53 10.84
N SER A 151 -39.00 -37.56 11.11
CA SER A 151 -39.09 -38.85 10.41
C SER A 151 -40.07 -38.82 9.21
N PRO A 152 -40.12 -39.87 8.38
CA PRO A 152 -40.55 -39.74 6.98
C PRO A 152 -42.03 -40.03 6.75
N THR A 153 -42.70 -39.24 5.89
CA THR A 153 -43.90 -39.69 5.18
C THR A 153 -44.17 -38.89 3.91
N SER A 154 -44.04 -39.52 2.73
CA SER A 154 -45.09 -39.58 1.69
C SER A 154 -44.56 -40.16 0.38
N LEU A 155 -45.07 -41.34 0.03
CA LEU A 155 -44.95 -41.92 -1.31
C LEU A 155 -45.90 -41.21 -2.29
N ARG A 156 -45.54 -41.31 -3.59
CA ARG A 156 -46.46 -41.49 -4.74
C ARG A 156 -46.97 -40.27 -5.53
N ARG A 157 -46.26 -39.97 -6.64
CA ARG A 157 -46.85 -39.73 -7.99
C ARG A 157 -45.74 -39.97 -9.04
N LEU A 158 -45.74 -41.12 -9.72
CA LEU A 158 -46.27 -41.33 -11.09
C LEU A 158 -45.63 -40.35 -12.10
N SER A 159 -44.59 -40.72 -12.85
CA SER A 159 -44.53 -41.68 -13.99
C SER A 159 -45.04 -41.11 -15.32
N HIS A 160 -44.12 -40.77 -16.22
CA HIS A 160 -44.21 -40.61 -17.70
C HIS A 160 -42.82 -40.00 -18.10
N LEU A 161 -42.04 -40.45 -19.08
CA LEU A 161 -42.29 -41.30 -20.26
C LEU A 161 -41.23 -42.39 -20.51
N SER A 162 -41.61 -43.35 -21.37
CA SER A 162 -40.81 -44.36 -22.07
C SER A 162 -39.61 -43.78 -22.84
N ASN A 163 -38.39 -44.34 -22.76
CA ASN A 163 -37.92 -45.64 -23.29
C ASN A 163 -37.63 -45.66 -24.82
N THR A 164 -36.36 -45.39 -25.17
CA THR A 164 -35.56 -45.98 -26.27
C THR A 164 -34.10 -46.01 -25.78
N GLY A 165 -33.19 -46.91 -26.18
CA GLY A 165 -33.35 -48.05 -27.07
C GLY A 165 -32.02 -48.69 -27.53
N ARG A 166 -31.23 -49.28 -26.61
CA ARG A 166 -30.29 -50.41 -26.81
C ARG A 166 -29.16 -50.30 -27.88
N LYS A 167 -27.88 -50.36 -27.45
CA LYS A 167 -26.90 -51.47 -27.74
C LYS A 167 -25.44 -51.14 -27.33
N ASP A 168 -24.88 -52.03 -26.51
CA ASP A 168 -23.60 -52.76 -26.65
C ASP A 168 -22.47 -52.17 -27.55
N GLY A 169 -21.25 -52.04 -27.02
CA GLY A 169 -20.04 -51.83 -27.84
C GLY A 169 -18.78 -51.44 -27.06
N GLU A 170 -17.70 -52.20 -27.27
CA GLU A 170 -16.38 -52.17 -26.61
C GLU A 170 -15.62 -50.82 -26.64
N GLY A 171 -14.61 -50.71 -25.78
CA GLY A 171 -13.81 -49.49 -25.64
C GLY A 171 -12.65 -49.35 -26.63
N ALA A 172 -12.23 -48.11 -26.85
CA ALA A 172 -10.91 -47.77 -27.37
C ALA A 172 -10.43 -46.48 -26.70
N ALA A 173 -9.25 -46.52 -26.07
CA ALA A 173 -8.58 -45.31 -25.63
C ALA A 173 -7.99 -44.61 -26.86
N GLN A 174 -8.35 -43.35 -27.09
CA GLN A 174 -7.63 -42.47 -28.02
C GLN A 174 -7.30 -41.15 -27.34
N SER A 175 -6.02 -40.81 -27.44
CA SER A 175 -5.39 -39.67 -26.81
C SER A 175 -5.76 -38.36 -27.48
N THR A 176 -6.39 -37.44 -26.74
CA THR A 176 -6.33 -36.01 -27.05
C THR A 176 -5.14 -35.40 -26.31
N THR A 177 -4.04 -35.17 -27.02
CA THR A 177 -2.95 -34.28 -26.58
C THR A 177 -3.52 -32.89 -26.27
N PRO A 178 -3.20 -32.26 -25.13
CA PRO A 178 -3.58 -30.88 -24.88
C PRO A 178 -2.72 -29.96 -25.76
N GLU A 179 -3.35 -29.12 -26.58
CA GLU A 179 -2.67 -27.94 -27.12
C GLU A 179 -2.38 -26.94 -25.99
N PRO A 180 -1.21 -26.27 -25.99
CA PRO A 180 -0.96 -25.18 -25.06
C PRO A 180 -1.81 -23.97 -25.45
N ARG A 181 -2.77 -23.59 -24.59
CA ARG A 181 -3.49 -22.31 -24.72
C ARG A 181 -2.67 -21.16 -24.15
N ASP A 182 -1.60 -20.82 -24.87
CA ASP A 182 -0.90 -19.55 -24.68
C ASP A 182 -1.71 -18.42 -25.34
N ASP A 183 -2.74 -17.91 -24.63
CA ASP A 183 -3.28 -16.55 -24.85
C ASP A 183 -4.32 -16.19 -23.76
N VAL A 184 -3.84 -15.65 -22.63
CA VAL A 184 -4.69 -14.86 -21.72
C VAL A 184 -4.87 -13.49 -22.37
N THR A 185 -5.88 -13.35 -23.23
CA THR A 185 -6.13 -12.09 -23.92
C THR A 185 -6.42 -10.95 -22.92
N PRO A 186 -6.06 -9.69 -23.22
CA PRO A 186 -6.39 -8.55 -22.35
C PRO A 186 -7.92 -8.35 -22.19
N ARG A 187 -8.73 -8.97 -23.05
CA ARG A 187 -10.19 -8.98 -22.95
C ARG A 187 -10.70 -9.92 -21.85
N SER A 188 -9.98 -10.99 -21.49
CA SER A 188 -10.32 -11.82 -20.33
C SER A 188 -9.98 -11.15 -19.01
N GLU A 189 -8.85 -10.43 -18.92
CA GLU A 189 -8.50 -9.67 -17.71
C GLU A 189 -9.53 -8.58 -17.40
N ALA A 190 -9.93 -7.79 -18.40
CA ALA A 190 -10.93 -6.73 -18.22
C ALA A 190 -12.33 -7.22 -17.82
N VAL A 191 -12.73 -8.44 -18.22
CA VAL A 191 -14.01 -9.05 -17.80
C VAL A 191 -13.91 -9.59 -16.36
N ILE A 192 -12.79 -10.26 -16.04
CA ILE A 192 -12.46 -10.70 -14.68
C ILE A 192 -12.50 -9.51 -13.69
N ASP A 193 -12.00 -8.35 -14.12
CA ASP A 193 -11.97 -7.11 -13.35
C ASP A 193 -13.34 -6.46 -13.16
N GLN A 194 -14.27 -6.58 -14.12
CA GLN A 194 -15.64 -6.08 -13.96
C GLN A 194 -16.45 -6.94 -12.98
N ASP A 195 -16.27 -8.27 -12.98
CA ASP A 195 -16.89 -9.14 -11.98
C ASP A 195 -16.42 -8.80 -10.54
N PHE A 196 -15.15 -8.37 -10.38
CA PHE A 196 -14.53 -8.21 -9.06
C PHE A 196 -15.07 -7.05 -8.22
N ASP A 197 -15.49 -5.92 -8.79
CA ASP A 197 -16.00 -4.80 -7.98
C ASP A 197 -17.48 -5.00 -7.56
N ASP A 198 -18.20 -5.95 -8.18
CA ASP A 198 -19.59 -6.28 -7.81
C ASP A 198 -19.70 -7.41 -6.76
N ASP A 199 -18.65 -8.21 -6.53
CA ASP A 199 -18.58 -9.28 -5.53
C ASP A 199 -19.04 -8.81 -4.12
N GLU A 200 -20.07 -9.46 -3.55
CA GLU A 200 -20.58 -9.12 -2.20
C GLU A 200 -19.53 -9.28 -1.09
N ILE A 201 -18.50 -10.09 -1.32
CA ILE A 201 -17.35 -10.28 -0.43
C ILE A 201 -16.69 -8.94 -0.07
N PHE A 202 -16.62 -7.99 -1.01
CA PHE A 202 -16.03 -6.66 -0.76
C PHE A 202 -17.02 -5.64 -0.18
N LYS A 203 -18.29 -6.01 0.03
CA LYS A 203 -19.31 -5.20 0.71
C LYS A 203 -19.45 -5.60 2.18
N HIS A 204 -18.98 -6.80 2.57
CA HIS A 204 -18.95 -7.25 3.95
C HIS A 204 -17.77 -6.67 4.76
N THR A 205 -18.02 -6.41 6.04
CA THR A 205 -17.04 -5.97 7.02
C THR A 205 -17.06 -6.88 8.25
N ALA A 206 -16.01 -6.81 9.08
CA ALA A 206 -15.90 -7.59 10.32
C ALA A 206 -17.05 -7.33 11.32
N VAL A 207 -17.74 -6.19 11.20
CA VAL A 207 -18.90 -5.81 12.02
C VAL A 207 -20.25 -6.17 11.39
N THR A 208 -20.36 -6.47 10.09
CA THR A 208 -21.65 -6.77 9.42
C THR A 208 -22.48 -7.82 10.17
N ASP A 209 -21.85 -8.90 10.62
CA ASP A 209 -22.47 -9.94 11.47
C ASP A 209 -23.07 -9.41 12.78
N ILE A 210 -22.37 -8.49 13.44
CA ILE A 210 -22.79 -7.90 14.72
C ILE A 210 -23.92 -6.90 14.46
N ALA A 211 -23.82 -6.13 13.38
CA ALA A 211 -24.85 -5.21 12.93
C ALA A 211 -26.17 -5.92 12.61
N ASN A 212 -26.10 -7.04 11.90
CA ASN A 212 -27.27 -7.86 11.55
C ASN A 212 -27.90 -8.54 12.78
N ARG A 213 -27.10 -8.96 13.77
CA ARG A 213 -27.62 -9.61 14.99
C ARG A 213 -28.23 -8.64 16.01
N PHE A 214 -27.67 -7.44 16.18
CA PHE A 214 -28.02 -6.54 17.30
C PHE A 214 -28.53 -5.15 16.89
N PHE A 215 -28.25 -4.70 15.66
CA PHE A 215 -28.49 -3.31 15.24
C PHE A 215 -29.34 -3.18 13.96
N GLY A 216 -30.04 -4.25 13.56
CA GLY A 216 -30.94 -4.24 12.39
C GLY A 216 -30.23 -3.94 11.06
N GLY A 217 -28.94 -4.26 10.94
CA GLY A 217 -28.12 -3.98 9.76
C GLY A 217 -27.45 -2.60 9.76
N HIS A 218 -27.61 -1.77 10.80
CA HIS A 218 -26.93 -0.47 10.88
C HIS A 218 -25.45 -0.60 11.29
N GLU A 219 -24.59 -0.93 10.32
CA GLU A 219 -23.16 -1.18 10.53
C GLU A 219 -22.42 -0.07 11.26
N TRP A 220 -22.69 1.20 10.93
CA TRP A 220 -21.97 2.33 11.52
C TRP A 220 -22.27 2.49 13.03
N ILE A 221 -23.50 2.20 13.45
CA ILE A 221 -23.91 2.20 14.87
C ILE A 221 -23.25 1.02 15.59
N ALA A 222 -23.28 -0.17 14.98
CA ALA A 222 -22.65 -1.36 15.51
C ALA A 222 -21.13 -1.18 15.69
N ALA A 223 -20.46 -0.52 14.72
CA ALA A 223 -19.05 -0.22 14.74
C ALA A 223 -18.69 0.76 15.87
N MET A 224 -19.42 1.88 16.03
CA MET A 224 -19.16 2.83 17.12
C MET A 224 -19.29 2.22 18.52
N ILE A 225 -20.28 1.35 18.72
CA ILE A 225 -20.54 0.73 20.04
C ILE A 225 -19.53 -0.38 20.30
N THR A 226 -19.25 -1.22 19.31
CA THR A 226 -18.28 -2.32 19.42
C THR A 226 -16.86 -1.76 19.60
N SER A 227 -16.48 -0.72 18.87
CA SER A 227 -15.17 -0.07 19.03
C SER A 227 -15.01 0.57 20.40
N ALA A 228 -16.06 1.17 20.97
CA ALA A 228 -16.01 1.72 22.33
C ALA A 228 -15.76 0.64 23.40
N PHE A 229 -16.43 -0.52 23.32
CA PHE A 229 -16.19 -1.63 24.25
C PHE A 229 -14.80 -2.26 24.09
N VAL A 230 -14.36 -2.48 22.85
CA VAL A 230 -13.02 -3.02 22.55
C VAL A 230 -11.94 -2.05 23.03
N ALA A 231 -12.05 -0.76 22.71
CA ALA A 231 -11.11 0.26 23.15
C ALA A 231 -11.04 0.35 24.68
N ALA A 232 -12.18 0.36 25.38
CA ALA A 232 -12.19 0.37 26.84
C ALA A 232 -11.48 -0.85 27.46
N PHE A 233 -11.62 -2.03 26.86
CA PHE A 233 -10.90 -3.24 27.28
C PHE A 233 -9.39 -3.13 27.05
N PHE A 234 -8.95 -2.72 25.85
CA PHE A 234 -7.53 -2.56 25.53
C PHE A 234 -6.88 -1.44 26.36
N SER A 235 -7.54 -0.29 26.53
CA SER A 235 -7.09 0.80 27.40
C SER A 235 -6.96 0.36 28.87
N MET A 236 -7.91 -0.44 29.38
CA MET A 236 -7.83 -0.98 30.74
C MET A 236 -6.65 -1.95 30.89
N LEU A 237 -6.44 -2.84 29.91
CA LEU A 237 -5.32 -3.77 29.89
C LEU A 237 -3.98 -3.03 29.82
N PHE A 238 -3.88 -2.01 28.96
CA PHE A 238 -2.72 -1.13 28.82
C PHE A 238 -2.39 -0.44 30.15
N LEU A 239 -3.36 0.27 30.73
CA LEU A 239 -3.18 1.02 31.98
C LEU A 239 -2.87 0.11 33.17
N PHE A 240 -3.37 -1.13 33.19
CA PHE A 240 -3.07 -2.08 34.26
C PHE A 240 -1.70 -2.75 34.09
N ALA A 241 -1.38 -3.25 32.90
CA ALA A 241 -0.16 -4.02 32.66
C ALA A 241 1.09 -3.13 32.60
N ILE A 242 1.03 -2.03 31.84
CA ILE A 242 2.22 -1.24 31.51
C ILE A 242 2.58 -0.28 32.65
N VAL A 243 1.63 0.48 33.19
CA VAL A 243 1.89 1.43 34.30
C VAL A 243 2.35 0.72 35.58
N ARG A 244 1.96 -0.55 35.77
CA ARG A 244 2.40 -1.37 36.91
C ARG A 244 3.81 -1.94 36.71
N ASN A 245 4.12 -2.43 35.52
CA ASN A 245 5.36 -3.15 35.26
C ASN A 245 6.54 -2.23 34.90
N PHE A 246 6.29 -1.04 34.36
CA PHE A 246 7.33 -0.08 33.94
C PHE A 246 7.32 1.18 34.82
N PRO A 247 7.98 1.16 36.00
CA PRO A 247 7.99 2.30 36.91
C PRO A 247 8.71 3.52 36.34
N ASP A 248 9.71 3.34 35.47
CA ASP A 248 10.47 4.42 34.85
C ASP A 248 9.65 5.27 33.87
N LEU A 249 8.58 4.70 33.29
CA LEU A 249 7.66 5.45 32.44
C LEU A 249 7.12 6.70 33.17
N LYS A 250 6.96 6.64 34.50
CA LYS A 250 6.47 7.76 35.35
C LYS A 250 7.33 9.04 35.28
N LYS A 251 8.55 8.97 34.75
CA LYS A 251 9.46 10.12 34.56
C LYS A 251 9.25 10.83 33.22
N THR A 252 8.60 10.18 32.25
CA THR A 252 8.42 10.66 30.86
C THR A 252 7.22 11.59 30.72
N GLU A 253 7.25 12.51 29.75
CA GLU A 253 6.07 13.34 29.43
C GLU A 253 4.89 12.50 28.95
N PHE A 254 5.18 11.40 28.23
CA PHE A 254 4.20 10.43 27.77
C PHE A 254 3.32 9.89 28.92
N TYR A 255 3.85 9.76 30.14
CA TYR A 255 3.07 9.32 31.29
C TYR A 255 2.00 10.31 31.72
N GLU A 256 2.21 11.63 31.59
CA GLU A 256 1.19 12.62 31.93
C GLU A 256 -0.04 12.48 31.02
N PHE A 257 0.20 12.31 29.71
CA PHE A 257 -0.85 12.20 28.70
C PHE A 257 -1.34 10.77 28.41
N ARG A 258 -0.80 9.75 29.09
CA ARG A 258 -1.05 8.31 28.82
C ARG A 258 -2.53 7.92 28.68
N ILE A 259 -3.41 8.53 29.47
CA ILE A 259 -4.86 8.23 29.47
C ILE A 259 -5.50 8.76 28.17
N PHE A 260 -5.13 9.97 27.76
CA PHE A 260 -5.60 10.54 26.49
C PHE A 260 -5.03 9.78 25.29
N TYR A 261 -3.74 9.44 25.34
CA TYR A 261 -3.08 8.61 24.32
C TYR A 261 -3.81 7.29 24.13
N THR A 262 -3.98 6.48 25.19
CA THR A 262 -4.55 5.13 25.08
C THR A 262 -6.00 5.21 24.63
N ILE A 263 -6.85 6.04 25.26
CA ILE A 263 -8.27 6.13 24.88
C ILE A 263 -8.44 6.54 23.41
N THR A 264 -7.65 7.52 22.94
CA THR A 264 -7.76 8.02 21.56
C THR A 264 -7.25 6.99 20.55
N THR A 265 -6.08 6.38 20.80
CA THR A 265 -5.45 5.44 19.87
C THR A 265 -6.12 4.06 19.88
N ASP A 266 -6.55 3.56 21.04
CA ASP A 266 -7.33 2.33 21.17
C ASP A 266 -8.71 2.49 20.50
N TYR A 267 -9.36 3.67 20.61
CA TYR A 267 -10.63 3.92 19.91
C TYR A 267 -10.46 3.97 18.39
N ILE A 268 -9.45 4.66 17.87
CA ILE A 268 -9.16 4.70 16.43
C ILE A 268 -8.83 3.29 15.92
N SER A 269 -7.97 2.54 16.60
CA SER A 269 -7.60 1.18 16.19
C SER A 269 -8.79 0.20 16.25
N ALA A 270 -9.63 0.29 17.28
CA ALA A 270 -10.85 -0.53 17.38
C ALA A 270 -11.90 -0.17 16.32
N LEU A 271 -12.04 1.12 15.96
CA LEU A 271 -12.90 1.54 14.86
C LEU A 271 -12.36 1.04 13.51
N CYS A 272 -11.05 1.13 13.28
CA CYS A 272 -10.38 0.58 12.10
C CYS A 272 -10.59 -0.95 12.00
N ALA A 273 -10.43 -1.67 13.11
CA ALA A 273 -10.65 -3.12 13.19
C ALA A 273 -12.08 -3.50 12.78
N CYS A 274 -13.08 -2.71 13.19
CA CYS A 274 -14.49 -2.94 12.87
C CYS A 274 -14.80 -2.92 11.36
N PHE A 275 -14.12 -2.05 10.60
CA PHE A 275 -14.33 -1.91 9.15
C PHE A 275 -13.37 -2.77 8.29
N THR A 276 -12.44 -3.51 8.89
CA THR A 276 -11.63 -4.50 8.13
C THR A 276 -12.54 -5.54 7.46
N PRO A 277 -12.11 -6.19 6.36
CA PRO A 277 -13.01 -7.08 5.61
C PRO A 277 -13.56 -8.25 6.45
N ASN A 278 -12.67 -8.97 7.13
CA ASN A 278 -13.02 -10.16 7.91
C ASN A 278 -12.41 -10.04 9.32
N ARG A 279 -13.05 -10.66 10.32
CA ARG A 279 -12.57 -10.70 11.73
C ARG A 279 -11.10 -11.11 11.89
N ARG A 280 -10.57 -11.89 10.95
CA ARG A 280 -9.17 -12.33 10.89
C ARG A 280 -8.22 -11.13 10.77
N TYR A 281 -8.55 -10.18 9.89
CA TYR A 281 -7.80 -8.93 9.74
C TYR A 281 -8.03 -7.98 10.92
N ALA A 282 -9.24 -7.95 11.52
CA ALA A 282 -9.51 -7.18 12.73
C ALA A 282 -8.59 -7.58 13.90
N VAL A 283 -8.43 -8.89 14.15
CA VAL A 283 -7.53 -9.42 15.19
C VAL A 283 -6.07 -9.08 14.89
N LEU A 284 -5.65 -9.23 13.64
CA LEU A 284 -4.28 -8.87 13.22
C LEU A 284 -4.00 -7.38 13.41
N LEU A 285 -4.91 -6.49 13.01
CA LEU A 285 -4.79 -5.04 13.16
C LEU A 285 -4.68 -4.62 14.63
N LEU A 286 -5.48 -5.21 15.53
CA LEU A 286 -5.40 -4.93 16.97
C LEU A 286 -4.09 -5.45 17.58
N GLY A 287 -3.66 -6.66 17.21
CA GLY A 287 -2.36 -7.20 17.65
C GLY A 287 -1.19 -6.34 17.17
N GLN A 288 -1.20 -5.96 15.88
CA GLN A 288 -0.22 -5.07 15.26
C GLN A 288 -0.13 -3.69 15.94
N ASN A 289 -1.27 -3.05 16.24
CA ASN A 289 -1.29 -1.78 16.98
C ASN A 289 -0.83 -1.95 18.44
N THR A 290 -1.08 -3.10 19.07
CA THR A 290 -0.54 -3.42 20.40
C THR A 290 0.99 -3.50 20.35
N ILE A 291 1.56 -4.17 19.33
CA ILE A 291 3.01 -4.25 19.10
C ILE A 291 3.61 -2.87 18.82
N PHE A 292 2.98 -2.06 17.96
CA PHE A 292 3.42 -0.68 17.70
C PHE A 292 3.44 0.18 18.98
N THR A 293 2.43 -0.01 19.83
CA THR A 293 2.33 0.69 21.11
C THR A 293 3.41 0.23 22.10
N LEU A 294 3.76 -1.06 22.12
CA LEU A 294 4.90 -1.57 22.89
C LEU A 294 6.24 -1.02 22.38
N LEU A 295 6.45 -0.93 21.06
CA LEU A 295 7.63 -0.28 20.46
C LEU A 295 7.70 1.21 20.83
N THR A 296 6.55 1.90 20.84
CA THR A 296 6.44 3.30 21.25
C THR A 296 6.84 3.48 22.72
N ILE A 297 6.36 2.62 23.61
CA ILE A 297 6.75 2.65 25.03
C ILE A 297 8.24 2.36 25.21
N TYR A 298 8.76 1.34 24.53
CA TYR A 298 10.18 1.02 24.56
C TYR A 298 11.02 2.24 24.15
N SER A 299 10.65 2.91 23.06
CA SER A 299 11.31 4.15 22.61
C SER A 299 11.27 5.27 23.66
N THR A 300 10.15 5.45 24.36
CA THR A 300 10.03 6.53 25.37
C THR A 300 10.79 6.25 26.66
N ILE A 301 11.01 4.98 27.01
CA ILE A 301 11.79 4.60 28.21
C ILE A 301 13.29 4.43 27.86
N CYS A 302 13.58 3.99 26.64
CA CYS A 302 14.93 3.72 26.12
C CYS A 302 15.17 4.50 24.82
N PRO A 303 15.57 5.79 24.90
CA PRO A 303 15.97 6.54 23.72
C PRO A 303 17.18 5.89 23.02
N ILE A 304 17.24 6.01 21.69
CA ILE A 304 18.28 5.37 20.85
C ILE A 304 19.73 5.79 21.20
N ASN A 305 19.90 6.85 21.98
CA ASN A 305 21.18 7.38 22.44
C ASN A 305 21.70 6.70 23.73
N GLN A 306 20.88 5.89 24.43
CA GLN A 306 21.23 5.23 25.68
C GLN A 306 21.44 3.72 25.48
N PHE A 307 22.68 3.25 25.62
CA PHE A 307 23.05 1.83 25.39
C PHE A 307 22.76 0.88 26.56
N THR A 308 22.30 1.40 27.71
CA THR A 308 22.04 0.62 28.92
C THR A 308 20.65 0.94 29.46
N CYS A 309 19.66 0.15 29.07
CA CYS A 309 18.31 0.20 29.62
C CYS A 309 17.97 -1.10 30.35
N SER A 310 17.27 -1.00 31.48
CA SER A 310 16.85 -2.13 32.32
C SER A 310 15.51 -2.74 31.88
N ILE A 311 15.33 -2.95 30.57
CA ILE A 311 14.18 -3.66 29.99
C ILE A 311 14.69 -4.95 29.36
N ASP A 312 14.22 -6.10 29.85
CA ASP A 312 14.67 -7.43 29.41
C ASP A 312 14.28 -7.77 27.95
N LEU A 313 13.31 -7.06 27.38
CA LEU A 313 12.76 -7.31 26.04
C LEU A 313 13.28 -6.29 25.02
N GLU A 314 14.19 -6.73 24.14
CA GLU A 314 14.73 -5.89 23.07
C GLU A 314 13.74 -5.74 21.88
N PRO A 315 13.83 -4.66 21.06
CA PRO A 315 12.96 -4.48 19.89
C PRO A 315 13.07 -5.61 18.87
N VAL A 316 14.27 -6.20 18.72
CA VAL A 316 14.51 -7.37 17.84
C VAL A 316 13.70 -8.57 18.33
N GLN A 317 13.62 -8.80 19.63
CA GLN A 317 12.84 -9.89 20.22
C GLN A 317 11.35 -9.66 19.98
N LEU A 318 10.85 -8.43 20.14
CA LEU A 318 9.45 -8.08 19.86
C LEU A 318 9.09 -8.27 18.37
N VAL A 319 9.99 -7.96 17.44
CA VAL A 319 9.83 -8.25 16.01
C VAL A 319 9.78 -9.77 15.77
N LEU A 320 10.69 -10.56 16.35
CA LEU A 320 10.70 -12.01 16.21
C LEU A 320 9.44 -12.68 16.80
N VAL A 321 8.99 -12.23 17.98
CA VAL A 321 7.73 -12.67 18.60
C VAL A 321 6.54 -12.33 17.69
N THR A 322 6.55 -11.17 17.05
CA THR A 322 5.51 -10.79 16.08
C THR A 322 5.50 -11.70 14.86
N ILE A 323 6.66 -11.97 14.25
CA ILE A 323 6.77 -12.86 13.09
C ILE A 323 6.28 -14.27 13.46
N GLY A 324 6.66 -14.77 14.65
CA GLY A 324 6.16 -16.04 15.18
C GLY A 324 4.64 -16.03 15.39
N PHE A 325 4.08 -14.96 15.95
CA PHE A 325 2.64 -14.81 16.13
C PHE A 325 1.89 -14.79 14.78
N LEU A 326 2.35 -14.02 13.78
CA LEU A 326 1.74 -13.96 12.45
C LEU A 326 1.74 -15.35 11.77
N LEU A 327 2.86 -16.06 11.85
CA LEU A 327 3.01 -17.40 11.30
C LEU A 327 2.07 -18.40 11.98
N VAL A 328 2.06 -18.45 13.31
CA VAL A 328 1.18 -19.33 14.09
C VAL A 328 -0.29 -19.00 13.84
N PHE A 329 -0.66 -17.72 13.84
CA PHE A 329 -2.02 -17.26 13.57
C PHE A 329 -2.49 -17.69 12.18
N ARG A 330 -1.67 -17.53 11.13
CA ARG A 330 -2.03 -17.97 9.77
C ARG A 330 -2.06 -19.48 9.60
N ILE A 331 -1.22 -20.25 10.31
CA ILE A 331 -1.32 -21.72 10.32
C ILE A 331 -2.66 -22.18 10.90
N PHE A 332 -3.13 -21.60 12.01
CA PHE A 332 -4.40 -22.00 12.63
C PHE A 332 -5.65 -21.44 11.92
N THR A 333 -5.51 -20.36 11.14
CA THR A 333 -6.65 -19.64 10.53
C THR A 333 -6.89 -20.01 9.06
N SER A 334 -5.86 -20.46 8.35
CA SER A 334 -5.93 -20.75 6.91
C SER A 334 -6.41 -22.18 6.67
N ARG A 335 -7.08 -22.42 5.52
CA ARG A 335 -7.56 -23.76 5.14
C ARG A 335 -6.48 -24.56 4.41
N ASP A 336 -5.76 -23.89 3.51
CA ASP A 336 -4.74 -24.50 2.63
C ASP A 336 -3.35 -23.93 2.92
N VAL A 337 -2.30 -24.74 2.66
CA VAL A 337 -0.90 -24.33 2.90
C VAL A 337 -0.47 -23.18 1.98
N ALA A 338 -0.93 -23.18 0.73
CA ALA A 338 -0.65 -22.09 -0.21
C ALA A 338 -1.29 -20.76 0.25
N ASP A 339 -2.56 -20.80 0.68
CA ASP A 339 -3.25 -19.63 1.26
C ASP A 339 -2.54 -19.14 2.53
N ALA A 340 -2.10 -20.06 3.41
CA ALA A 340 -1.37 -19.70 4.63
C ALA A 340 -0.05 -18.97 4.32
N ALA A 341 0.71 -19.46 3.34
CA ALA A 341 1.99 -18.90 2.96
C ALA A 341 1.86 -17.51 2.31
N SER A 342 0.91 -17.31 1.39
CA SER A 342 0.72 -16.02 0.73
C SER A 342 0.13 -14.97 1.68
N LEU A 343 -0.83 -15.36 2.54
CA LEU A 343 -1.38 -14.48 3.58
C LEU A 343 -0.31 -14.08 4.60
N PHE A 344 0.54 -15.01 5.04
CA PHE A 344 1.66 -14.69 5.92
C PHE A 344 2.67 -13.74 5.26
N ALA A 345 2.99 -13.93 3.98
CA ALA A 345 3.87 -13.04 3.23
C ALA A 345 3.29 -11.62 3.12
N LEU A 346 1.98 -11.50 2.87
CA LEU A 346 1.28 -10.21 2.84
C LEU A 346 1.22 -9.54 4.23
N ASP A 347 0.96 -10.29 5.30
CA ASP A 347 0.98 -9.74 6.66
C ASP A 347 2.37 -9.26 7.08
N LEU A 348 3.40 -10.04 6.76
CA LEU A 348 4.80 -9.70 7.03
C LEU A 348 5.24 -8.45 6.25
N LEU A 349 4.82 -8.35 4.98
CA LEU A 349 5.07 -7.19 4.15
C LEU A 349 4.40 -5.93 4.72
N GLY A 350 3.14 -6.03 5.14
CA GLY A 350 2.41 -4.94 5.80
C GLY A 350 3.03 -4.55 7.14
N PHE A 351 3.47 -5.52 7.92
CA PHE A 351 4.16 -5.28 9.19
C PHE A 351 5.49 -4.53 9.00
N ILE A 352 6.35 -4.99 8.09
CA ILE A 352 7.63 -4.34 7.82
C ILE A 352 7.41 -2.94 7.22
N TYR A 353 6.48 -2.82 6.27
CA TYR A 353 6.18 -1.56 5.61
C TYR A 353 5.59 -0.53 6.57
N ILE A 354 4.50 -0.84 7.28
CA ILE A 354 3.76 0.15 8.07
C ILE A 354 4.38 0.29 9.46
N ILE A 355 4.37 -0.79 10.24
CA ILE A 355 4.80 -0.78 11.64
C ILE A 355 6.32 -0.61 11.73
N GLY A 356 7.08 -1.29 10.86
CA GLY A 356 8.53 -1.12 10.80
C GLY A 356 8.95 0.32 10.54
N THR A 357 8.47 0.96 9.47
CA THR A 357 8.90 2.33 9.14
C THR A 357 8.38 3.39 10.12
N LEU A 358 7.11 3.31 10.55
CA LEU A 358 6.56 4.24 11.54
C LEU A 358 7.20 4.04 12.92
N SER A 359 7.64 2.82 13.26
CA SER A 359 8.38 2.59 14.51
C SER A 359 9.73 3.30 14.51
N VAL A 360 10.39 3.46 13.35
CA VAL A 360 11.62 4.27 13.23
C VAL A 360 11.33 5.77 13.44
N LEU A 361 10.16 6.26 13.01
CA LEU A 361 9.74 7.65 13.26
C LEU A 361 9.51 7.93 14.75
N VAL A 362 9.02 6.94 15.51
CA VAL A 362 8.82 7.04 16.96
C VAL A 362 10.14 6.81 17.72
N ALA A 363 10.89 5.75 17.38
CA ALA A 363 12.21 5.41 17.93
C ALA A 363 13.24 6.56 17.86
N PHE A 364 12.99 7.49 16.95
CA PHE A 364 13.75 8.71 16.78
C PHE A 364 13.54 9.73 17.91
N VAL A 365 12.36 9.83 18.55
CA VAL A 365 12.04 10.96 19.44
C VAL A 365 12.54 10.72 20.86
N ASP A 366 13.55 11.49 21.26
CA ASP A 366 14.13 11.48 22.61
C ASP A 366 13.48 12.56 23.51
N ASP A 367 13.10 12.15 24.72
CA ASP A 367 12.55 13.02 25.75
C ASP A 367 13.61 13.94 26.39
N ASP A 368 14.91 13.65 26.23
CA ASP A 368 16.01 14.46 26.80
C ASP A 368 16.38 15.67 25.91
N LYS A 369 16.31 15.54 24.56
CA LYS A 369 16.62 16.65 23.61
C LYS A 369 15.39 17.18 22.87
N ARG A 370 14.20 17.21 23.49
CA ARG A 370 12.89 17.58 22.88
C ARG A 370 12.93 18.75 21.90
N ALA A 371 13.65 19.83 22.26
CA ALA A 371 13.75 21.03 21.44
C ALA A 371 14.45 20.79 20.09
N LEU A 372 15.46 19.92 20.04
CA LEU A 372 16.12 19.50 18.82
C LEU A 372 15.19 18.60 18.00
N TYR A 373 14.69 17.52 18.60
CA TYR A 373 13.82 16.54 17.92
C TYR A 373 12.56 17.19 17.31
N ARG A 374 11.93 18.14 17.99
CA ARG A 374 10.84 18.98 17.44
C ARG A 374 11.26 19.69 16.14
N LYS A 375 12.39 20.41 16.15
CA LYS A 375 12.87 21.14 14.96
C LYS A 375 13.10 20.18 13.80
N LEU A 376 13.70 19.02 14.09
CA LEU A 376 14.04 17.99 13.10
C LEU A 376 12.78 17.35 12.47
N LEU A 377 11.77 16.98 13.27
CA LEU A 377 10.48 16.48 12.75
C LEU A 377 9.79 17.49 11.82
N ILE A 378 9.81 18.77 12.20
CA ILE A 378 9.23 19.83 11.37
C ILE A 378 9.99 19.92 10.04
N VAL A 379 11.33 19.93 10.06
CA VAL A 379 12.15 19.92 8.83
C VAL A 379 11.83 18.70 7.95
N LEU A 380 11.71 17.49 8.51
CA LEU A 380 11.34 16.27 7.79
C LEU A 380 10.00 16.39 7.06
N LEU A 381 8.97 16.92 7.73
CA LEU A 381 7.65 17.14 7.13
C LEU A 381 7.71 18.18 6.00
N TYR A 382 8.38 19.31 6.21
CA TYR A 382 8.53 20.35 5.17
C TYR A 382 9.34 19.85 3.96
N VAL A 383 10.39 19.05 4.16
CA VAL A 383 11.14 18.41 3.06
C VAL A 383 10.25 17.45 2.27
N THR A 384 9.45 16.63 2.95
CA THR A 384 8.52 15.69 2.32
C THR A 384 7.46 16.43 1.50
N TRP A 385 6.73 17.37 2.11
CA TRP A 385 5.68 18.13 1.41
C TRP A 385 6.21 18.99 0.27
N ALA A 386 7.43 19.56 0.41
CA ALA A 386 8.07 20.31 -0.67
C ALA A 386 8.56 19.41 -1.79
N SER A 387 9.05 18.21 -1.49
CA SER A 387 9.40 17.17 -2.47
C SER A 387 8.19 16.81 -3.33
N ASP A 388 7.06 16.46 -2.70
CA ASP A 388 5.83 16.06 -3.40
C ASP A 388 5.21 17.20 -4.21
N SER A 389 5.24 18.41 -3.65
CA SER A 389 4.79 19.63 -4.35
C SER A 389 5.71 19.96 -5.53
N GLY A 390 7.02 19.87 -5.34
CA GLY A 390 8.04 20.12 -6.35
C GLY A 390 7.98 19.13 -7.50
N ALA A 391 7.72 17.85 -7.21
CA ALA A 391 7.42 16.82 -8.19
C ALA A 391 6.23 17.22 -9.08
N TYR A 392 5.10 17.50 -8.44
CA TYR A 392 3.85 17.85 -9.11
C TYR A 392 3.96 19.12 -9.95
N VAL A 393 4.58 20.17 -9.41
CA VAL A 393 4.80 21.45 -10.10
C VAL A 393 5.73 21.26 -11.29
N THR A 394 6.83 20.52 -11.13
CA THR A 394 7.81 20.29 -12.21
C THR A 394 7.20 19.47 -13.34
N GLY A 395 6.52 18.36 -13.03
CA GLY A 395 5.81 17.56 -14.04
C GLY A 395 4.77 18.38 -14.80
N LYS A 396 3.95 19.18 -14.11
CA LYS A 396 2.98 20.09 -14.76
C LYS A 396 3.64 21.17 -15.62
N LEU A 397 4.77 21.72 -15.17
CA LEU A 397 5.49 22.77 -15.90
C LEU A 397 6.10 22.23 -17.20
N LEU A 398 6.68 21.03 -17.16
CA LEU A 398 7.25 20.35 -18.33
C LEU A 398 6.17 19.96 -19.35
N VAL A 399 5.02 19.44 -18.89
CA VAL A 399 3.84 19.22 -19.74
C VAL A 399 3.36 20.54 -20.37
N ARG A 400 3.29 21.63 -19.58
CA ARG A 400 2.89 22.96 -20.08
C ARG A 400 3.88 23.52 -21.11
N TRP A 401 5.17 23.20 -20.98
CA TRP A 401 6.23 23.58 -21.91
C TRP A 401 6.39 22.61 -23.10
N ARG A 402 5.55 21.57 -23.21
CA ARG A 402 5.63 20.52 -24.24
C ARG A 402 7.04 19.90 -24.33
N TYR A 403 7.66 19.64 -23.18
CA TYR A 403 8.97 19.01 -23.14
C TYR A 403 8.90 17.61 -23.79
N PRO A 404 9.69 17.32 -24.85
CA PRO A 404 9.48 16.13 -25.68
C PRO A 404 10.07 14.85 -25.08
N TYR A 405 10.91 14.96 -24.05
CA TYR A 405 11.56 13.84 -23.38
C TYR A 405 10.89 13.62 -22.02
N TYR A 406 9.99 12.64 -21.91
CA TYR A 406 9.33 12.31 -20.65
C TYR A 406 9.64 10.86 -20.30
N HIS A 407 10.44 10.66 -19.24
CA HIS A 407 10.95 9.35 -18.89
C HIS A 407 10.28 8.84 -17.60
N PRO A 408 9.30 7.93 -17.67
CA PRO A 408 8.69 7.35 -16.48
C PRO A 408 9.68 6.41 -15.76
N LEU A 409 9.77 6.52 -14.42
CA LEU A 409 10.60 5.64 -13.58
C LEU A 409 10.16 4.17 -13.68
N ALA A 410 8.85 3.92 -13.75
CA ALA A 410 8.28 2.59 -13.83
C ALA A 410 6.96 2.63 -14.62
N ALA A 411 7.05 2.60 -15.95
CA ALA A 411 5.89 2.72 -16.85
C ALA A 411 4.76 1.70 -16.59
N HIS A 412 5.10 0.52 -16.04
CA HIS A 412 4.16 -0.53 -15.66
C HIS A 412 3.45 -0.30 -14.32
N LEU A 413 3.98 0.57 -13.44
CA LEU A 413 3.38 0.91 -12.13
C LEU A 413 2.64 2.24 -12.19
N SER A 414 3.32 3.28 -12.70
CA SER A 414 2.81 4.64 -12.78
C SER A 414 3.44 5.40 -13.95
N LYS A 415 2.58 5.86 -14.87
CA LYS A 415 2.97 6.80 -15.94
C LYS A 415 3.22 8.22 -15.43
N ASN A 416 2.81 8.53 -14.20
CA ASN A 416 2.87 9.88 -13.61
C ASN A 416 4.08 10.06 -12.66
N LYS A 417 5.01 9.10 -12.61
CA LYS A 417 6.24 9.15 -11.79
C LYS A 417 7.43 9.10 -12.74
N ASP A 418 8.13 10.22 -12.88
CA ASP A 418 9.11 10.52 -13.93
C ASP A 418 10.45 11.02 -13.37
N TYR A 419 11.52 10.87 -14.14
CA TYR A 419 12.87 11.28 -13.72
C TYR A 419 12.97 12.81 -13.59
N GLU A 420 12.30 13.53 -14.49
CA GLU A 420 12.26 14.98 -14.50
C GLU A 420 11.49 15.54 -13.30
N GLY A 421 10.32 14.99 -12.98
CA GLY A 421 9.60 15.24 -11.72
C GLY A 421 10.37 14.79 -10.47
N THR A 422 11.26 13.81 -10.56
CA THR A 422 12.15 13.41 -9.45
C THR A 422 13.26 14.43 -9.23
N LEU A 423 13.84 14.99 -10.30
CA LEU A 423 14.77 16.12 -10.20
C LEU A 423 14.10 17.36 -9.58
N GLY A 424 12.85 17.64 -9.98
CA GLY A 424 12.01 18.66 -9.35
C GLY A 424 11.83 18.44 -7.85
N ALA A 425 11.49 17.22 -7.43
CA ALA A 425 11.36 16.84 -6.02
C ALA A 425 12.64 17.09 -5.23
N ILE A 426 13.80 16.75 -5.79
CA ILE A 426 15.12 16.97 -5.17
C ILE A 426 15.40 18.47 -4.99
N ILE A 427 15.18 19.30 -6.02
CA ILE A 427 15.45 20.74 -5.97
C ILE A 427 14.59 21.42 -4.91
N TRP A 428 13.28 21.14 -4.89
CA TRP A 428 12.35 21.71 -3.90
C TRP A 428 12.59 21.15 -2.49
N GLY A 429 12.94 19.87 -2.36
CA GLY A 429 13.33 19.27 -1.08
C GLY A 429 14.59 19.91 -0.49
N ILE A 430 15.62 20.15 -1.31
CA ILE A 430 16.85 20.87 -0.88
C ILE A 430 16.51 22.30 -0.45
N ALA A 431 15.70 23.02 -1.23
CA ALA A 431 15.28 24.38 -0.88
C ALA A 431 14.54 24.40 0.48
N ALA A 432 13.61 23.46 0.71
CA ALA A 432 12.91 23.32 1.98
C ALA A 432 13.84 22.95 3.14
N MET A 433 14.79 22.02 2.94
CA MET A 433 15.80 21.67 3.95
C MET A 433 16.63 22.89 4.36
N LEU A 434 17.12 23.68 3.40
CA LEU A 434 17.94 24.86 3.68
C LEU A 434 17.12 25.96 4.37
N VAL A 435 15.91 26.27 3.86
CA VAL A 435 15.04 27.31 4.46
C VAL A 435 14.58 26.90 5.87
N ALA A 436 14.04 25.69 6.03
CA ALA A 436 13.51 25.23 7.32
C ALA A 436 14.62 25.03 8.36
N SER A 437 15.77 24.45 7.98
CA SER A 437 16.89 24.27 8.92
C SER A 437 17.55 25.58 9.34
N ASN A 438 17.57 26.60 8.49
CA ASN A 438 18.04 27.94 8.85
C ASN A 438 17.03 28.68 9.75
N LEU A 439 15.74 28.63 9.42
CA LEU A 439 14.68 29.30 10.21
C LEU A 439 14.52 28.69 11.61
N LEU A 440 14.70 27.37 11.73
CA LEU A 440 14.60 26.64 13.00
C LEU A 440 15.94 26.52 13.73
N ASP A 441 17.03 27.08 13.21
CA ASP A 441 18.38 26.95 13.77
C ASP A 441 18.73 25.48 14.09
N VAL A 442 18.77 24.67 13.03
CA VAL A 442 19.15 23.25 13.09
C VAL A 442 20.61 23.13 12.66
N GLN A 443 21.43 22.65 13.60
CA GLN A 443 22.86 22.40 13.39
C GLN A 443 23.13 21.38 12.29
N GLY A 444 24.40 21.32 11.83
CA GLY A 444 24.87 20.39 10.81
C GLY A 444 25.36 21.09 9.53
N SER A 445 26.39 20.53 8.92
CA SER A 445 27.00 21.05 7.69
C SER A 445 26.00 21.06 6.52
N VAL A 446 26.04 22.13 5.72
CA VAL A 446 25.22 22.31 4.50
C VAL A 446 25.36 21.12 3.55
N TRP A 447 26.56 20.56 3.40
CA TRP A 447 26.81 19.38 2.56
C TRP A 447 26.12 18.13 3.08
N ILE A 448 26.09 17.93 4.40
CA ILE A 448 25.40 16.80 5.04
C ILE A 448 23.88 16.96 4.87
N LYS A 449 23.36 18.18 5.10
CA LYS A 449 21.94 18.53 4.87
C LYS A 449 21.50 18.19 3.44
N ILE A 450 22.28 18.62 2.43
CA ILE A 450 21.99 18.35 1.01
C ILE A 450 22.04 16.84 0.72
N LEU A 451 23.12 16.15 1.14
CA LEU A 451 23.31 14.72 0.90
C LEU A 451 22.13 13.88 1.42
N PHE A 452 21.75 14.06 2.68
CA PHE A 452 20.65 13.31 3.28
C PHE A 452 19.28 13.72 2.72
N THR A 453 19.11 14.96 2.24
CA THR A 453 17.89 15.35 1.51
C THR A 453 17.80 14.65 0.15
N VAL A 454 18.88 14.60 -0.63
CA VAL A 454 18.92 13.89 -1.92
C VAL A 454 18.62 12.41 -1.72
N LEU A 455 19.31 11.75 -0.79
CA LEU A 455 19.08 10.35 -0.44
C LEU A 455 17.64 10.13 0.07
N GLY A 456 17.15 11.02 0.94
CA GLY A 456 15.80 10.95 1.49
C GLY A 456 14.74 11.01 0.41
N VAL A 457 14.80 12.01 -0.49
CA VAL A 457 13.86 12.15 -1.61
C VAL A 457 13.90 10.94 -2.53
N ILE A 458 15.09 10.42 -2.88
CA ILE A 458 15.22 9.20 -3.71
C ILE A 458 14.57 7.99 -3.02
N VAL A 459 14.82 7.79 -1.73
CA VAL A 459 14.23 6.68 -0.96
C VAL A 459 12.72 6.87 -0.80
N GLY A 460 12.24 8.10 -0.59
CA GLY A 460 10.83 8.47 -0.63
C GLY A 460 10.15 8.08 -1.94
N ARG A 461 10.79 8.33 -3.09
CA ARG A 461 10.30 7.87 -4.41
C ARG A 461 10.24 6.35 -4.56
N PHE A 462 11.04 5.58 -3.83
CA PHE A 462 10.88 4.13 -3.78
C PHE A 462 9.65 3.71 -2.95
N GLY A 463 9.34 4.41 -1.86
CA GLY A 463 8.07 4.21 -1.12
C GLY A 463 6.85 4.49 -1.98
N ASP A 464 6.87 5.65 -2.64
CA ASP A 464 5.95 6.10 -3.68
C ASP A 464 5.70 5.00 -4.74
N LEU A 465 6.76 4.34 -5.25
CA LEU A 465 6.64 3.27 -6.26
C LEU A 465 6.17 1.94 -5.67
N PHE A 466 6.60 1.59 -4.47
CA PHE A 466 6.20 0.38 -3.77
C PHE A 466 4.71 0.37 -3.43
N GLU A 467 4.19 1.50 -2.95
CA GLU A 467 2.77 1.70 -2.69
C GLU A 467 1.94 1.61 -3.98
N SER A 468 2.45 2.17 -5.08
CA SER A 468 1.85 2.02 -6.41
C SER A 468 1.86 0.56 -6.90
N LEU A 469 2.88 -0.23 -6.60
CA LEU A 469 2.95 -1.66 -6.92
C LEU A 469 1.86 -2.46 -6.19
N LEU A 470 1.67 -2.22 -4.89
CA LEU A 470 0.61 -2.88 -4.12
C LEU A 470 -0.79 -2.57 -4.70
N LYS A 471 -1.03 -1.31 -5.11
CA LYS A 471 -2.29 -0.93 -5.77
C LYS A 471 -2.51 -1.62 -7.11
N ARG A 472 -1.47 -1.76 -7.96
CA ARG A 472 -1.58 -2.55 -9.21
C ARG A 472 -1.76 -4.04 -8.97
N ALA A 473 -1.16 -4.62 -7.93
CA ALA A 473 -1.40 -6.01 -7.55
C ALA A 473 -2.86 -6.25 -7.09
N ALA A 474 -3.45 -5.28 -6.38
CA ALA A 474 -4.85 -5.28 -5.98
C ALA A 474 -5.85 -4.84 -7.06
N ASN A 475 -5.36 -4.45 -8.24
CA ASN A 475 -6.08 -3.76 -9.31
C ASN A 475 -6.87 -2.49 -8.91
N VAL A 476 -6.40 -1.76 -7.90
CA VAL A 476 -6.98 -0.47 -7.51
C VAL A 476 -6.11 0.70 -7.97
N LYS A 477 -6.67 1.91 -7.93
CA LYS A 477 -5.95 3.15 -8.25
C LYS A 477 -5.45 3.87 -6.99
N ASP A 478 -6.30 3.92 -5.96
CA ASP A 478 -6.10 4.63 -4.70
C ASP A 478 -6.20 3.60 -3.55
N SER A 479 -5.49 3.78 -2.43
CA SER A 479 -5.41 2.76 -1.36
C SER A 479 -6.68 2.67 -0.50
N GLY A 480 -7.48 3.73 -0.49
CA GLY A 480 -8.73 3.83 0.23
C GLY A 480 -9.49 5.10 -0.14
N THR A 481 -10.72 5.22 0.37
CA THR A 481 -11.60 6.39 0.15
C THR A 481 -11.87 7.18 1.43
N LEU A 482 -11.05 6.98 2.47
CA LEU A 482 -11.31 7.52 3.80
C LEU A 482 -11.29 9.05 3.84
N ILE A 483 -10.46 9.69 3.00
CA ILE A 483 -10.44 11.14 2.83
C ILE A 483 -11.10 11.48 1.48
N PRO A 484 -12.38 11.93 1.46
CA PRO A 484 -13.12 12.10 0.22
C PRO A 484 -12.49 13.18 -0.68
N GLY A 485 -12.02 12.77 -1.86
CA GLY A 485 -11.31 13.63 -2.83
C GLY A 485 -9.78 13.57 -2.75
N HIS A 486 -9.20 12.99 -1.69
CA HIS A 486 -7.74 12.99 -1.48
C HIS A 486 -7.07 11.62 -1.64
N GLY A 487 -7.82 10.54 -1.86
CA GLY A 487 -7.33 9.16 -1.87
C GLY A 487 -7.24 8.59 -0.46
N GLY A 488 -6.41 7.56 -0.28
CA GLY A 488 -6.20 6.96 1.03
C GLY A 488 -5.25 7.76 1.93
N VAL A 489 -5.09 7.27 3.15
CA VAL A 489 -4.07 7.74 4.10
C VAL A 489 -2.69 7.19 3.71
N LEU A 490 -2.63 5.96 3.18
CA LEU A 490 -1.38 5.34 2.73
C LEU A 490 -0.78 6.11 1.54
N ASP A 491 -1.61 6.52 0.56
CA ASP A 491 -1.34 7.46 -0.55
C ASP A 491 -0.70 8.82 -0.14
N ARG A 492 -0.64 9.12 1.16
CA ARG A 492 -0.22 10.43 1.72
C ARG A 492 1.01 10.33 2.62
N ILE A 493 1.41 9.13 3.05
CA ILE A 493 2.54 8.93 3.96
C ILE A 493 3.58 7.92 3.44
N ASP A 494 3.33 7.26 2.31
CA ASP A 494 4.24 6.34 1.64
C ASP A 494 5.65 6.92 1.41
N ALA A 495 5.75 8.15 0.91
CA ALA A 495 7.02 8.86 0.78
C ALA A 495 7.62 9.21 2.16
N LEU A 496 6.82 9.69 3.12
CA LEU A 496 7.27 10.08 4.47
C LEU A 496 7.90 8.91 5.23
N MET A 497 7.25 7.74 5.19
CA MET A 497 7.69 6.50 5.82
C MET A 497 9.10 6.10 5.35
N PHE A 498 9.35 6.23 4.04
CA PHE A 498 10.64 5.90 3.44
C PHE A 498 11.70 7.00 3.66
N ILE A 499 11.35 8.29 3.54
CA ILE A 499 12.27 9.42 3.83
C ILE A 499 12.79 9.34 5.28
N THR A 500 11.91 8.96 6.21
CA THR A 500 12.24 8.83 7.64
C THR A 500 13.41 7.88 7.89
N LEU A 501 13.51 6.76 7.16
CA LEU A 501 14.61 5.79 7.33
C LEU A 501 15.99 6.42 7.06
N VAL A 502 16.06 7.33 6.10
CA VAL A 502 17.28 8.07 5.75
C VAL A 502 17.54 9.19 6.75
N PHE A 503 16.50 9.95 7.10
CA PHE A 503 16.62 11.06 8.05
C PHE A 503 17.01 10.60 9.46
N ALA A 504 16.54 9.43 9.92
CA ALA A 504 16.99 8.81 11.17
C ALA A 504 18.53 8.71 11.27
N ARG A 505 19.20 8.42 10.13
CA ARG A 505 20.66 8.39 10.06
C ARG A 505 21.29 9.78 10.00
N TYR A 506 20.70 10.73 9.26
CA TYR A 506 21.12 12.13 9.28
C TYR A 506 21.24 12.65 10.72
N TYR A 507 20.22 12.38 11.55
CA TYR A 507 20.19 12.85 12.93
C TYR A 507 21.27 12.22 13.81
N SER A 508 21.54 10.92 13.67
CA SER A 508 22.69 10.29 14.35
C SER A 508 24.03 10.96 13.99
N THR A 509 24.20 11.40 12.73
CA THR A 509 25.41 12.12 12.30
C THR A 509 25.45 13.58 12.75
N VAL A 510 24.32 14.24 12.97
CA VAL A 510 24.28 15.62 13.51
C VAL A 510 24.49 15.62 15.03
N ILE A 511 23.89 14.66 15.74
CA ILE A 511 24.00 14.54 17.20
C ILE A 511 25.40 14.05 17.62
N GLY A 512 26.02 13.15 16.85
CA GLY A 512 27.40 12.71 17.08
C GLY A 512 28.49 13.73 16.71
N LEU A 513 28.11 14.97 16.38
CA LEU A 513 29.02 16.11 16.20
C LEU A 513 28.94 17.12 17.38
N GLU A 514 28.05 16.89 18.35
CA GLU A 514 28.03 17.53 19.67
C GLU A 514 28.83 16.70 20.69
#